data_AF-A0A1G9DXW1-F1
#
_entry.id   AF-A0A1G9DXW1-F1
#
_cell.length_a   1.000
_cell.length_b   1.000
_cell.length_c   1.000
_cell.angle_alpha   90.00
_cell.angle_beta   90.00
_cell.angle_gamma   90.00
#
_symmetry.space_group_name_H-M   'P 1'
#
loop_
_entity.id
_entity.type
_entity.pdbx_description
1 polymer ?
#
loop_
_entity_poly.entity_id
_entity_poly.type
_entity_poly.pdbx_seq_one_letter_code
_entity_poly.pdbx_strand_id
1 'polypeptide(L)'
;MKRPTDQQLRERLMQPGPKRQGQPVDAVTPPDQEMAVWVTLDVLKPYEHNPRQVQNPKYEEIKASIRAAGLKHKPPVTQRPGEKHYTICDGGNTRLQILRELYEETGESRFHAFYALYRPWQSEVKMLTGHLSENDNRGQLLWIERAKGVVDARAMYEEASGNTLSQRELVKRLAEDGYQVAQSHISRMLYTVEHLLPTLPNSLYSGLGRSQVEKLISYREACRLLWERCTEEVTPEGFGEAWHQTMAWFDDEGQTEMNWSMVVDRLCGMLADHTGVHFNVCELTLDNIVTYRKRRWDLEEHQAFEALDVELQQMRDPDAQPPSLYPPLPEPATGGAPVAKVPASDPGREPQSQPQPAPQAEQLPSPRTLSRDAPTDDERAESAELLRLREQVAALEREKQQLSESPSPSVPVFSESASEAGPEPMVAPAEEEGDWPEGAARTEAERAARLEGLTQSRWEETPGKRGYRHHLASELGVPSFDFEQLAPLAAPVLSGETTPPIADVWFIEGVEDEPRSLRIRIRELVQVIARWGGFGGSDVVIADDDGIGFDLNPLPEASDRRARFAWQALASLRGELNPEYPADATLWGALLGTHREEGTESAWDDAVLLRFFRLVRLIRRLREHLQGQQEAQS
;
A
#
# COMPACT_ATOMS: atom_id res chain seq x y z
N MET A 1 75.84 22.59 -32.65
CA MET A 1 75.63 22.92 -34.08
C MET A 1 75.51 24.43 -34.22
N LYS A 2 76.10 25.06 -35.24
CA LYS A 2 75.94 26.51 -35.49
C LYS A 2 74.51 26.78 -36.01
N ARG A 3 73.86 27.86 -35.56
CA ARG A 3 72.56 28.28 -36.11
C ARG A 3 72.74 28.71 -37.57
N PRO A 4 71.85 28.31 -38.50
CA PRO A 4 71.96 28.71 -39.91
C PRO A 4 71.72 30.22 -40.05
N THR A 5 72.43 30.82 -41.01
CA THR A 5 72.33 32.25 -41.30
C THR A 5 71.01 32.57 -42.04
N ASP A 6 70.53 33.79 -41.93
CA ASP A 6 69.21 34.21 -42.46
C ASP A 6 69.05 33.95 -43.98
N GLN A 7 70.13 34.10 -44.75
CA GLN A 7 70.17 33.72 -46.17
C GLN A 7 69.96 32.20 -46.40
N GLN A 8 70.54 31.34 -45.55
CA GLN A 8 70.40 29.89 -45.65
C GLN A 8 68.99 29.41 -45.26
N LEU A 9 68.31 30.15 -44.38
CA LEU A 9 66.88 29.95 -44.09
C LEU A 9 66.01 30.35 -45.29
N ARG A 10 66.30 31.49 -45.92
CA ARG A 10 65.62 31.95 -47.15
C ARG A 10 65.80 30.97 -48.31
N GLU A 11 67.01 30.47 -48.55
CA GLU A 11 67.26 29.47 -49.61
C GLU A 11 66.51 28.17 -49.34
N ARG A 12 66.45 27.69 -48.09
CA ARG A 12 65.68 26.49 -47.71
C ARG A 12 64.17 26.66 -47.87
N LEU A 13 63.64 27.86 -47.66
CA LEU A 13 62.22 28.18 -47.89
C LEU A 13 61.86 28.29 -49.38
N MET A 14 62.84 28.61 -50.24
CA MET A 14 62.66 28.72 -51.70
C MET A 14 62.91 27.40 -52.45
N GLN A 15 63.32 26.33 -51.76
CA GLN A 15 63.37 25.00 -52.36
C GLN A 15 61.94 24.44 -52.51
N PRO A 16 61.61 23.79 -53.65
CA PRO A 16 60.32 23.14 -53.79
C PRO A 16 60.18 22.06 -52.73
N GLY A 17 59.08 22.10 -51.96
CA GLY A 17 58.85 21.19 -50.85
C GLY A 17 58.93 19.72 -51.26
N PRO A 18 59.30 18.81 -50.34
CA PRO A 18 59.47 17.40 -50.64
C PRO A 18 58.21 16.82 -51.29
N LYS A 19 58.35 16.32 -52.53
CA LYS A 19 57.26 15.66 -53.24
C LYS A 19 56.78 14.47 -52.40
N ARG A 20 55.48 14.45 -52.06
CA ARG A 20 54.85 13.30 -51.38
C ARG A 20 55.07 12.04 -52.23
N GLN A 21 55.77 11.04 -51.67
CA GLN A 21 56.05 9.75 -52.32
C GLN A 21 55.05 8.64 -51.93
N GLY A 22 54.05 8.94 -51.10
CA GLY A 22 52.96 8.00 -50.80
C GLY A 22 51.88 8.02 -51.88
N GLN A 23 51.23 6.87 -52.11
CA GLN A 23 49.94 6.85 -52.79
C GLN A 23 48.94 7.77 -52.05
N PRO A 24 48.01 8.44 -52.76
CA PRO A 24 46.88 9.07 -52.10
C PRO A 24 46.06 7.97 -51.43
N VAL A 25 45.95 8.03 -50.10
CA VAL A 25 45.06 7.15 -49.35
C VAL A 25 43.68 7.82 -49.34
N ASP A 26 42.70 7.24 -50.05
CA ASP A 26 41.34 7.81 -50.19
C ASP A 26 40.55 7.88 -48.87
N ALA A 27 41.06 7.24 -47.81
CA ALA A 27 40.58 7.38 -46.45
C ALA A 27 41.77 7.51 -45.51
N VAL A 28 41.78 8.57 -44.69
CA VAL A 28 42.66 8.64 -43.52
C VAL A 28 42.12 7.63 -42.50
N THR A 29 42.98 6.73 -42.01
CA THR A 29 42.61 5.80 -40.94
C THR A 29 42.07 6.59 -39.73
N PRO A 30 40.97 6.18 -39.09
CA PRO A 30 40.46 6.86 -37.91
C PRO A 30 41.56 6.99 -36.84
N PRO A 31 41.69 8.13 -36.13
CA PRO A 31 42.70 8.25 -35.09
C PRO A 31 42.54 7.23 -33.96
N ASP A 32 43.66 6.78 -33.39
CA ASP A 32 43.69 5.86 -32.23
C ASP A 32 43.63 6.59 -30.88
N GLN A 33 43.64 7.93 -30.86
CA GLN A 33 43.66 8.76 -29.66
C GLN A 33 42.69 9.94 -29.77
N GLU A 34 42.25 10.48 -28.63
CA GLU A 34 41.40 11.67 -28.59
C GLU A 34 42.14 12.89 -29.16
N MET A 35 41.50 13.62 -30.09
CA MET A 35 42.08 14.82 -30.71
C MET A 35 41.02 15.75 -31.28
N ALA A 36 41.39 17.02 -31.54
CA ALA A 36 40.51 17.94 -32.25
C ALA A 36 40.51 17.64 -33.76
N VAL A 37 39.34 17.34 -34.32
CA VAL A 37 39.12 17.15 -35.76
C VAL A 37 38.27 18.28 -36.33
N TRP A 38 38.48 18.64 -37.60
CA TRP A 38 37.62 19.57 -38.32
C TRP A 38 36.54 18.78 -39.07
N VAL A 39 35.27 19.07 -38.80
CA VAL A 39 34.12 18.35 -39.37
C VAL A 39 33.14 19.31 -40.02
N THR A 40 32.49 18.86 -41.10
CA THR A 40 31.40 19.56 -41.79
C THR A 40 30.09 18.76 -41.66
N LEU A 41 28.94 19.41 -41.86
CA LEU A 41 27.64 18.76 -41.82
C LEU A 41 27.48 17.61 -42.84
N ASP A 42 28.23 17.65 -43.95
CA ASP A 42 28.19 16.65 -45.02
C ASP A 42 28.84 15.32 -44.60
N VAL A 43 29.88 15.39 -43.76
CA VAL A 43 30.58 14.21 -43.23
C VAL A 43 30.04 13.75 -41.87
N LEU A 44 29.11 14.49 -41.27
CA LEU A 44 28.49 14.17 -39.98
C LEU A 44 27.14 13.49 -40.14
N LYS A 45 26.95 12.36 -39.46
CA LYS A 45 25.68 11.66 -39.33
C LYS A 45 25.18 11.66 -37.86
N PRO A 46 23.86 11.74 -37.64
CA PRO A 46 23.29 11.45 -36.33
C PRO A 46 23.47 9.97 -35.99
N TYR A 47 23.51 9.64 -34.70
CA TYR A 47 23.51 8.24 -34.26
C TYR A 47 22.15 7.58 -34.53
N GLU A 48 22.16 6.41 -35.18
CA GLU A 48 20.97 5.72 -35.70
C GLU A 48 20.12 5.11 -34.57
N HIS A 49 20.76 4.46 -33.59
CA HIS A 49 20.09 3.87 -32.42
C HIS A 49 19.93 4.89 -31.28
N ASN A 50 19.54 6.13 -31.58
CA ASN A 50 19.30 7.14 -30.56
C ASN A 50 18.12 6.71 -29.65
N PRO A 51 18.32 6.57 -28.32
CA PRO A 51 17.22 6.18 -27.42
C PRO A 51 16.07 7.18 -27.44
N ARG A 52 16.35 8.47 -27.67
CA ARG A 52 15.33 9.50 -27.79
C ARG A 52 14.68 9.46 -29.17
N GLN A 53 13.37 9.21 -29.18
CA GLN A 53 12.51 9.17 -30.35
C GLN A 53 11.57 10.38 -30.39
N VAL A 54 11.19 10.93 -29.22
CA VAL A 54 10.36 12.15 -29.12
C VAL A 54 11.21 13.41 -29.28
N GLN A 55 10.67 14.44 -29.95
CA GLN A 55 11.39 15.71 -30.11
C GLN A 55 11.67 16.36 -28.74
N ASN A 56 12.87 16.91 -28.57
CA ASN A 56 13.24 17.60 -27.33
C ASN A 56 12.34 18.84 -27.12
N PRO A 57 11.62 18.99 -25.99
CA PRO A 57 10.75 20.14 -25.76
C PRO A 57 11.50 21.49 -25.79
N LYS A 58 12.81 21.49 -25.55
CA LYS A 58 13.67 22.69 -25.62
C LYS A 58 14.27 22.94 -27.00
N TYR A 59 13.75 22.31 -28.07
CA TYR A 59 14.28 22.43 -29.42
C TYR A 59 14.42 23.89 -29.86
N GLU A 60 13.34 24.68 -29.76
CA GLU A 60 13.34 26.09 -30.16
C GLU A 60 14.26 26.97 -29.30
N GLU A 61 14.33 26.73 -27.98
CA GLU A 61 15.28 27.43 -27.10
C GLU A 61 16.73 27.18 -27.53
N ILE A 62 17.06 25.92 -27.86
CA ILE A 62 18.39 25.53 -28.32
C ILE A 62 18.65 26.13 -29.71
N LYS A 63 17.66 26.12 -30.62
CA LYS A 63 17.75 26.72 -31.98
C LYS A 63 18.01 28.22 -31.90
N ALA A 64 17.25 28.95 -31.10
CA ALA A 64 17.44 30.38 -30.86
C ALA A 64 18.82 30.68 -30.23
N SER A 65 19.25 29.89 -29.25
CA SER A 65 20.56 30.02 -28.59
C SER A 65 21.73 29.81 -29.56
N ILE A 66 21.66 28.77 -30.40
CA ILE A 66 22.69 28.50 -31.43
C ILE A 66 22.67 29.58 -32.52
N ARG A 67 21.49 30.05 -32.96
CA ARG A 67 21.36 31.14 -33.94
C ARG A 67 22.03 32.43 -33.45
N ALA A 68 21.82 32.79 -32.18
CA ALA A 68 22.37 34.00 -31.57
C ALA A 68 23.88 33.88 -31.26
N ALA A 69 24.30 32.83 -30.56
CA ALA A 69 25.64 32.74 -29.96
C ALA A 69 26.57 31.69 -30.60
N GLY A 70 26.08 30.90 -31.56
CA GLY A 70 26.80 29.76 -32.14
C GLY A 70 26.88 28.54 -31.24
N LEU A 71 27.50 27.47 -31.74
CA LEU A 71 27.65 26.19 -31.04
C LEU A 71 28.72 26.26 -29.94
N LYS A 72 28.31 26.65 -28.72
CA LYS A 72 29.19 26.74 -27.54
C LYS A 72 29.76 25.39 -27.11
N HIS A 73 28.89 24.41 -26.88
CA HIS A 73 29.27 23.04 -26.49
C HIS A 73 29.18 22.13 -27.71
N LYS A 74 30.33 21.87 -28.31
CA LYS A 74 30.45 21.08 -29.53
C LYS A 74 30.44 19.59 -29.16
N PRO A 75 29.57 18.76 -29.74
CA PRO A 75 29.48 17.36 -29.35
C PRO A 75 30.75 16.60 -29.77
N PRO A 76 31.20 15.62 -28.97
CA PRO A 76 32.24 14.69 -29.39
C PRO A 76 31.74 13.79 -30.53
N VAL A 77 32.68 13.36 -31.37
CA VAL A 77 32.42 12.54 -32.56
C VAL A 77 33.34 11.33 -32.60
N THR A 78 32.90 10.25 -33.24
CA THR A 78 33.68 9.03 -33.47
C THR A 78 33.48 8.56 -34.90
N GLN A 79 34.16 7.51 -35.31
CA GLN A 79 34.09 6.96 -36.66
C GLN A 79 34.07 5.43 -36.58
N ARG A 80 32.97 4.81 -37.01
CA ARG A 80 32.86 3.34 -37.09
C ARG A 80 33.95 2.79 -38.03
N PRO A 81 34.59 1.65 -37.71
CA PRO A 81 35.62 1.07 -38.58
C PRO A 81 35.09 0.81 -40.00
N GLY A 82 35.76 1.39 -41.00
CA GLY A 82 35.39 1.27 -42.41
C GLY A 82 34.36 2.30 -42.92
N GLU A 83 33.71 3.07 -42.05
CA GLU A 83 32.85 4.18 -42.48
C GLU A 83 33.64 5.44 -42.83
N LYS A 84 33.12 6.23 -43.78
CA LYS A 84 33.69 7.53 -44.18
C LYS A 84 33.13 8.74 -43.42
N HIS A 85 32.08 8.53 -42.62
CA HIS A 85 31.36 9.60 -41.91
C HIS A 85 31.72 9.56 -40.42
N TYR A 86 31.64 10.71 -39.78
CA TYR A 86 31.71 10.83 -38.33
C TYR A 86 30.30 10.75 -37.74
N THR A 87 30.19 10.03 -36.63
CA THR A 87 28.95 9.84 -35.87
C THR A 87 29.11 10.48 -34.49
N ILE A 88 28.03 11.06 -33.96
CA ILE A 88 28.06 11.75 -32.66
C ILE A 88 28.15 10.74 -31.51
N CYS A 89 29.13 10.92 -30.60
CA CYS A 89 29.29 10.04 -29.43
C CYS A 89 28.20 10.25 -28.40
N ASP A 90 27.97 11.50 -28.01
CA ASP A 90 27.11 11.86 -26.89
C ASP A 90 26.31 13.14 -27.22
N GLY A 91 24.99 13.13 -27.03
CA GLY A 91 24.20 14.35 -26.76
C GLY A 91 24.14 15.41 -27.86
N GLY A 92 24.51 15.06 -29.08
CA GLY A 92 24.64 16.00 -30.18
C GLY A 92 23.58 15.91 -31.28
N ASN A 93 22.78 14.83 -31.36
CA ASN A 93 21.84 14.61 -32.48
C ASN A 93 20.88 15.80 -32.70
N THR A 94 20.22 16.28 -31.65
CA THR A 94 19.34 17.47 -31.74
C THR A 94 20.09 18.73 -32.16
N ARG A 95 21.35 18.90 -31.71
CA ARG A 95 22.19 20.04 -32.11
C ARG A 95 22.60 19.93 -33.60
N LEU A 96 22.87 18.73 -34.10
CA LEU A 96 23.18 18.49 -35.51
C LEU A 96 21.99 18.80 -36.42
N GLN A 97 20.78 18.40 -36.01
CA GLN A 97 19.54 18.73 -36.72
C GLN A 97 19.35 20.26 -36.79
N ILE A 98 19.48 20.95 -35.66
CA ILE A 98 19.42 22.42 -35.57
C ILE A 98 20.49 23.10 -36.44
N LEU A 99 21.71 22.56 -36.51
CA LEU A 99 22.78 23.14 -37.33
C LEU A 99 22.51 23.00 -38.83
N ARG A 100 21.93 21.86 -39.27
CA ARG A 100 21.48 21.67 -40.66
C ARG A 100 20.38 22.67 -41.01
N GLU A 101 19.36 22.74 -40.18
CA GLU A 101 18.23 23.66 -40.36
C GLU A 101 18.68 25.14 -40.39
N LEU A 102 19.55 25.57 -39.47
CA LEU A 102 20.10 26.93 -39.47
C LEU A 102 21.02 27.20 -40.67
N TYR A 103 21.75 26.19 -41.17
CA TYR A 103 22.57 26.34 -42.37
C TYR A 103 21.71 26.44 -43.64
N GLU A 104 20.62 25.68 -43.73
CA GLU A 104 19.63 25.78 -44.80
C GLU A 104 18.88 27.12 -44.78
N GLU A 105 18.53 27.64 -43.58
CA GLU A 105 17.90 28.96 -43.41
C GLU A 105 18.81 30.14 -43.77
N THR A 106 20.11 30.08 -43.44
CA THR A 106 21.00 31.27 -43.43
C THR A 106 22.18 31.20 -44.40
N GLY A 107 22.60 30.01 -44.83
CA GLY A 107 23.84 29.79 -45.59
C GLY A 107 25.14 30.10 -44.82
N GLU A 108 25.09 30.42 -43.53
CA GLU A 108 26.27 30.87 -42.77
C GLU A 108 27.23 29.72 -42.44
N SER A 109 28.49 29.87 -42.84
CA SER A 109 29.53 28.83 -42.66
C SER A 109 29.81 28.42 -41.21
N ARG A 110 29.45 29.26 -40.23
CA ARG A 110 29.55 28.93 -38.79
C ARG A 110 28.61 27.82 -38.33
N PHE A 111 27.57 27.51 -39.12
CA PHE A 111 26.68 26.37 -38.87
C PHE A 111 27.08 25.12 -39.68
N HIS A 112 27.77 25.31 -40.82
CA HIS A 112 28.23 24.22 -41.70
C HIS A 112 29.43 23.44 -41.18
N ALA A 113 30.39 24.09 -40.50
CA ALA A 113 31.65 23.46 -40.12
C ALA A 113 32.16 23.89 -38.74
N PHE A 114 32.71 22.94 -37.98
CA PHE A 114 33.27 23.19 -36.65
C PHE A 114 34.36 22.18 -36.25
N TYR A 115 35.24 22.60 -35.33
CA TYR A 115 36.12 21.67 -34.61
C TYR A 115 35.33 20.83 -33.61
N ALA A 116 35.41 19.50 -33.70
CA ALA A 116 34.86 18.55 -32.73
C ALA A 116 35.99 17.80 -32.00
N LEU A 117 35.70 17.29 -30.80
CA LEU A 117 36.58 16.33 -30.14
C LEU A 117 36.31 14.95 -30.74
N TYR A 118 37.27 14.38 -31.44
CA TYR A 118 37.22 12.99 -31.86
C TYR A 118 37.53 12.06 -30.68
N ARG A 119 36.75 10.99 -30.54
CA ARG A 119 37.04 9.85 -29.65
C ARG A 119 37.15 8.56 -30.47
N PRO A 120 38.17 7.71 -30.20
CA PRO A 120 38.27 6.40 -30.83
C PRO A 120 37.03 5.53 -30.62
N TRP A 121 36.60 4.84 -31.68
CA TRP A 121 35.50 3.87 -31.61
C TRP A 121 35.86 2.71 -30.68
N GLN A 122 34.88 2.21 -29.91
CA GLN A 122 35.07 1.04 -29.03
C GLN A 122 34.10 -0.09 -29.42
N SER A 123 32.80 0.11 -29.23
CA SER A 123 31.75 -0.83 -29.62
C SER A 123 30.43 -0.10 -29.85
N GLU A 124 29.51 -0.74 -30.57
CA GLU A 124 28.15 -0.23 -30.80
C GLU A 124 27.39 -0.10 -29.47
N VAL A 125 27.50 -1.10 -28.59
CA VAL A 125 26.84 -1.09 -27.28
C VAL A 125 27.30 0.06 -26.41
N LYS A 126 28.61 0.36 -26.41
CA LYS A 126 29.17 1.43 -25.59
C LYS A 126 28.79 2.83 -26.06
N MET A 127 28.51 2.98 -27.35
CA MET A 127 27.89 4.19 -27.89
C MET A 127 26.45 4.32 -27.40
N LEU A 128 25.67 3.25 -27.47
CA LEU A 128 24.29 3.23 -26.97
C LEU A 128 24.19 3.51 -25.46
N THR A 129 25.05 2.89 -24.64
CA THR A 129 25.09 3.14 -23.18
C THR A 129 25.57 4.55 -22.85
N GLY A 130 26.47 5.14 -23.64
CA GLY A 130 26.87 6.54 -23.54
C GLY A 130 25.69 7.50 -23.74
N HIS A 131 24.96 7.34 -24.85
CA HIS A 131 23.74 8.11 -25.13
C HIS A 131 22.65 7.89 -24.06
N LEU A 132 22.45 6.67 -23.57
CA LEU A 132 21.52 6.37 -22.47
C LEU A 132 21.91 7.11 -21.18
N SER A 133 23.17 6.97 -20.75
CA SER A 133 23.69 7.56 -19.52
C SER A 133 23.63 9.09 -19.54
N GLU A 134 23.98 9.73 -20.66
CA GLU A 134 23.92 11.18 -20.75
C GLU A 134 22.48 11.70 -20.75
N ASN A 135 21.57 11.06 -21.49
CA ASN A 135 20.19 11.51 -21.60
C ASN A 135 19.40 11.31 -20.29
N ASP A 136 19.67 10.23 -19.54
CA ASP A 136 19.16 10.03 -18.17
C ASP A 136 19.71 11.07 -17.19
N ASN A 137 21.04 11.31 -17.19
CA ASN A 137 21.67 12.31 -16.32
C ASN A 137 21.19 13.75 -16.59
N ARG A 138 20.72 14.04 -17.80
CA ARG A 138 20.09 15.32 -18.19
C ARG A 138 18.58 15.36 -17.91
N GLY A 139 17.98 14.27 -17.43
CA GLY A 139 16.57 14.17 -17.02
C GLY A 139 15.56 14.22 -18.17
N GLN A 140 15.87 13.62 -19.33
CA GLN A 140 15.14 13.85 -20.58
C GLN A 140 14.78 12.58 -21.40
N LEU A 141 14.84 11.37 -20.83
CA LEU A 141 14.26 10.18 -21.47
C LEU A 141 12.90 9.85 -20.86
N LEU A 142 11.95 9.50 -21.72
CA LEU A 142 10.71 8.86 -21.27
C LEU A 142 11.00 7.44 -20.77
N TRP A 143 10.12 6.90 -19.93
CA TRP A 143 10.25 5.52 -19.45
C TRP A 143 10.36 4.51 -20.59
N ILE A 144 9.58 4.68 -21.67
CA ILE A 144 9.59 3.79 -22.82
C ILE A 144 10.84 3.91 -23.68
N GLU A 145 11.37 5.12 -23.87
CA GLU A 145 12.63 5.37 -24.60
C GLU A 145 13.81 4.68 -23.90
N ARG A 146 13.87 4.84 -22.58
CA ARG A 146 14.84 4.16 -21.72
C ARG A 146 14.68 2.64 -21.78
N ALA A 147 13.44 2.14 -21.74
CA ALA A 147 13.15 0.72 -21.81
C ALA A 147 13.57 0.10 -23.15
N LYS A 148 13.28 0.78 -24.28
CA LYS A 148 13.73 0.36 -25.61
C LYS A 148 15.25 0.33 -25.72
N GLY A 149 15.95 1.37 -25.30
CA GLY A 149 17.42 1.38 -25.33
C GLY A 149 18.06 0.27 -24.48
N VAL A 150 17.43 -0.16 -23.38
CA VAL A 150 17.87 -1.33 -22.58
C VAL A 150 17.62 -2.65 -23.32
N VAL A 151 16.51 -2.77 -24.06
CA VAL A 151 16.22 -3.94 -24.93
C VAL A 151 17.19 -4.00 -26.10
N ASP A 152 17.46 -2.87 -26.77
CA ASP A 152 18.40 -2.78 -27.88
C ASP A 152 19.84 -3.13 -27.41
N ALA A 153 20.27 -2.58 -26.27
CA ALA A 153 21.57 -2.93 -25.66
C ALA A 153 21.66 -4.42 -25.30
N ARG A 154 20.58 -5.00 -24.77
CA ARG A 154 20.50 -6.45 -24.52
C ARG A 154 20.68 -7.25 -25.81
N ALA A 155 19.95 -6.91 -26.87
CA ALA A 155 20.04 -7.59 -28.15
C ALA A 155 21.46 -7.54 -28.74
N MET A 156 22.12 -6.36 -28.68
CA MET A 156 23.51 -6.22 -29.14
C MET A 156 24.50 -7.05 -28.30
N TYR A 157 24.32 -7.14 -26.98
CA TYR A 157 25.17 -8.03 -26.15
C TYR A 157 24.90 -9.52 -26.43
N GLU A 158 23.64 -9.90 -26.68
CA GLU A 158 23.26 -11.27 -27.02
C GLU A 158 23.83 -11.67 -28.40
N GLU A 159 23.79 -10.78 -29.39
CA GLU A 159 24.45 -10.95 -30.69
C GLU A 159 25.97 -11.10 -30.55
N ALA A 160 26.62 -10.18 -29.83
CA ALA A 160 28.07 -10.19 -29.65
C ALA A 160 28.60 -11.39 -28.85
N SER A 161 27.77 -12.02 -28.01
CA SER A 161 28.16 -13.19 -27.19
C SER A 161 27.52 -14.51 -27.61
N GLY A 162 26.63 -14.50 -28.60
CA GLY A 162 25.94 -15.69 -29.15
C GLY A 162 25.03 -16.43 -28.16
N ASN A 163 24.70 -15.83 -27.01
CA ASN A 163 23.98 -16.45 -25.90
C ASN A 163 22.96 -15.48 -25.31
N THR A 164 21.82 -16.00 -24.85
CA THR A 164 20.81 -15.20 -24.14
C THR A 164 21.31 -14.77 -22.76
N LEU A 165 20.97 -13.54 -22.35
CA LEU A 165 21.42 -12.98 -21.09
C LEU A 165 20.35 -13.08 -20.00
N SER A 166 20.79 -13.51 -18.82
CA SER A 166 20.01 -13.31 -17.60
C SER A 166 19.93 -11.82 -17.25
N GLN A 167 18.85 -11.39 -16.58
CA GLN A 167 18.72 -10.00 -16.13
C GLN A 167 19.89 -9.54 -15.23
N ARG A 168 20.47 -10.44 -14.42
CA ARG A 168 21.61 -10.13 -13.54
C ARG A 168 22.89 -9.85 -14.35
N GLU A 169 23.14 -10.63 -15.41
CA GLU A 169 24.28 -10.41 -16.30
C GLU A 169 24.09 -9.13 -17.14
N LEU A 170 22.86 -8.83 -17.58
CA LEU A 170 22.56 -7.58 -18.28
C LEU A 170 22.83 -6.35 -17.40
N VAL A 171 22.42 -6.35 -16.12
CA VAL A 171 22.76 -5.28 -15.16
C VAL A 171 24.28 -5.11 -15.07
N LYS A 172 25.01 -6.22 -14.94
CA LYS A 172 26.47 -6.20 -14.80
C LYS A 172 27.15 -5.60 -16.04
N ARG A 173 26.79 -6.02 -17.25
CA ARG A 173 27.41 -5.49 -18.49
C ARG A 173 27.07 -4.01 -18.72
N LEU A 174 25.82 -3.61 -18.51
CA LEU A 174 25.44 -2.20 -18.58
C LEU A 174 26.24 -1.35 -17.58
N ALA A 175 26.46 -1.85 -16.36
CA ALA A 175 27.28 -1.20 -15.35
C ALA A 175 28.77 -1.09 -15.75
N GLU A 176 29.34 -2.13 -16.37
CA GLU A 176 30.71 -2.16 -16.92
C GLU A 176 30.88 -1.14 -18.09
N ASP A 177 29.87 -0.99 -18.95
CA ASP A 177 29.82 0.01 -20.02
C ASP A 177 29.26 1.39 -19.56
N GLY A 178 29.22 1.65 -18.25
CA GLY A 178 28.99 2.97 -17.66
C GLY A 178 27.53 3.38 -17.42
N TYR A 179 26.57 2.48 -17.60
CA TYR A 179 25.14 2.73 -17.43
C TYR A 179 24.55 1.98 -16.23
N GLN A 180 24.37 2.69 -15.12
CA GLN A 180 23.94 2.11 -13.83
C GLN A 180 22.42 2.06 -13.71
N VAL A 181 21.83 0.86 -13.68
CA VAL A 181 20.38 0.65 -13.54
C VAL A 181 20.08 -0.49 -12.56
N ALA A 182 19.10 -0.30 -11.68
CA ALA A 182 18.67 -1.33 -10.74
C ALA A 182 18.00 -2.51 -11.49
N GLN A 183 18.29 -3.75 -11.07
CA GLN A 183 17.71 -4.97 -11.67
C GLN A 183 16.17 -4.95 -11.71
N SER A 184 15.53 -4.40 -10.67
CA SER A 184 14.06 -4.26 -10.63
C SER A 184 13.51 -3.19 -11.59
N HIS A 185 14.33 -2.26 -12.08
CA HIS A 185 13.94 -1.36 -13.18
C HIS A 185 14.07 -2.09 -14.52
N ILE A 186 15.18 -2.81 -14.75
CA ILE A 186 15.35 -3.62 -15.97
C ILE A 186 14.20 -4.62 -16.12
N SER A 187 13.83 -5.36 -15.06
CA SER A 187 12.71 -6.30 -15.13
C SER A 187 11.40 -5.63 -15.55
N ARG A 188 11.12 -4.41 -15.07
CA ARG A 188 9.92 -3.66 -15.46
C ARG A 188 10.02 -3.08 -16.86
N MET A 189 11.19 -2.65 -17.30
CA MET A 189 11.45 -2.13 -18.65
C MET A 189 11.24 -3.20 -19.71
N LEU A 190 11.81 -4.39 -19.51
CA LEU A 190 11.60 -5.55 -20.37
C LEU A 190 10.09 -5.88 -20.47
N TYR A 191 9.41 -6.02 -19.32
CA TYR A 191 7.96 -6.26 -19.26
C TYR A 191 7.15 -5.14 -19.96
N THR A 192 7.57 -3.87 -19.84
CA THR A 192 6.90 -2.74 -20.51
C THR A 192 6.99 -2.90 -22.02
N VAL A 193 8.17 -3.19 -22.57
CA VAL A 193 8.38 -3.34 -24.02
C VAL A 193 7.68 -4.59 -24.55
N GLU A 194 7.64 -5.67 -23.77
CA GLU A 194 7.05 -6.95 -24.17
C GLU A 194 5.51 -6.97 -24.14
N HIS A 195 4.88 -6.34 -23.15
CA HIS A 195 3.44 -6.49 -22.90
C HIS A 195 2.63 -5.19 -22.93
N LEU A 196 3.22 -4.06 -22.55
CA LEU A 196 2.51 -2.78 -22.48
C LEU A 196 2.67 -1.97 -23.76
N LEU A 197 3.87 -1.91 -24.35
CA LEU A 197 4.15 -1.19 -25.59
C LEU A 197 3.30 -1.64 -26.80
N PRO A 198 3.00 -2.94 -27.01
CA PRO A 198 2.10 -3.34 -28.10
C PRO A 198 0.66 -2.83 -27.92
N THR A 199 0.28 -2.43 -26.70
CA THR A 199 -1.11 -2.15 -26.31
C THR A 199 -1.38 -0.67 -26.01
N LEU A 200 -0.40 0.02 -25.42
CA LEU A 200 -0.48 1.42 -25.00
C LEU A 200 0.66 2.27 -25.60
N PRO A 201 0.95 2.20 -26.92
CA PRO A 201 2.06 2.92 -27.52
C PRO A 201 1.92 4.44 -27.34
N ASN A 202 0.76 5.03 -27.64
CA ASN A 202 0.58 6.48 -27.66
C ASN A 202 0.70 7.07 -26.25
N SER A 203 0.08 6.45 -25.25
CA SER A 203 0.23 6.81 -23.83
C SER A 203 1.69 6.73 -23.37
N LEU A 204 2.40 5.64 -23.70
CA LEU A 204 3.81 5.47 -23.32
C LEU A 204 4.72 6.54 -23.94
N TYR A 205 4.50 6.89 -25.21
CA TYR A 205 5.25 7.96 -25.90
C TYR A 205 4.80 9.38 -25.53
N SER A 206 3.59 9.54 -25.01
CA SER A 206 3.08 10.80 -24.44
C SER A 206 3.67 11.11 -23.06
N GLY A 207 4.40 10.16 -22.47
CA GLY A 207 5.17 10.34 -21.24
C GLY A 207 4.57 9.67 -20.00
N LEU A 208 3.76 8.63 -20.18
CA LEU A 208 3.24 7.80 -19.09
C LEU A 208 4.37 7.37 -18.12
N GLY A 209 4.31 7.89 -16.89
CA GLY A 209 5.40 7.81 -15.94
C GLY A 209 5.59 6.44 -15.28
N ARG A 210 6.76 6.24 -14.65
CA ARG A 210 7.13 5.00 -13.94
C ARG A 210 6.05 4.53 -12.96
N SER A 211 5.42 5.42 -12.20
CA SER A 211 4.37 5.09 -11.22
C SER A 211 3.14 4.45 -11.88
N GLN A 212 2.70 5.02 -13.01
CA GLN A 212 1.57 4.50 -13.79
C GLN A 212 1.93 3.14 -14.41
N VAL A 213 3.15 2.99 -14.94
CA VAL A 213 3.65 1.71 -15.47
C VAL A 213 3.76 0.64 -14.37
N GLU A 214 4.29 0.96 -13.19
CA GLU A 214 4.33 0.03 -12.05
C GLU A 214 2.94 -0.45 -11.65
N LYS A 215 1.93 0.44 -11.70
CA LYS A 215 0.54 0.10 -11.45
C LYS A 215 -0.07 -0.75 -12.59
N LEU A 216 0.18 -0.43 -13.87
CA LEU A 216 -0.24 -1.24 -15.02
C LEU A 216 0.29 -2.67 -14.96
N ILE A 217 1.58 -2.85 -14.63
CA ILE A 217 2.18 -4.18 -14.44
C ILE A 217 1.48 -4.91 -13.28
N SER A 218 1.21 -4.21 -12.17
CA SER A 218 0.52 -4.81 -11.01
C SER A 218 -0.90 -5.29 -11.35
N TYR A 219 -1.67 -4.52 -12.12
CA TYR A 219 -3.02 -4.92 -12.52
C TYR A 219 -2.98 -6.03 -13.58
N ARG A 220 -2.08 -5.96 -14.58
CA ARG A 220 -1.93 -7.03 -15.58
C ARG A 220 -1.58 -8.36 -14.93
N GLU A 221 -0.63 -8.37 -14.00
CA GLU A 221 -0.26 -9.56 -13.24
C GLU A 221 -1.35 -10.04 -12.27
N ALA A 222 -2.28 -9.19 -11.86
CA ALA A 222 -3.41 -9.60 -11.03
C ALA A 222 -4.54 -10.20 -11.88
N CYS A 223 -4.89 -9.56 -13.01
CA CYS A 223 -5.81 -10.12 -13.99
C CYS A 223 -5.30 -11.46 -14.56
N ARG A 224 -3.99 -11.59 -14.81
CA ARG A 224 -3.38 -12.85 -15.25
C ARG A 224 -3.58 -13.97 -14.23
N LEU A 225 -3.26 -13.74 -12.96
CA LEU A 225 -3.47 -14.75 -11.91
C LEU A 225 -4.94 -15.14 -11.74
N LEU A 226 -5.86 -14.17 -11.82
CA LEU A 226 -7.28 -14.43 -11.74
C LEU A 226 -7.74 -15.33 -12.90
N TRP A 227 -7.33 -14.99 -14.13
CA TRP A 227 -7.62 -15.77 -15.33
C TRP A 227 -7.06 -17.20 -15.24
N GLU A 228 -5.79 -17.36 -14.85
CA GLU A 228 -5.13 -18.67 -14.68
C GLU A 228 -5.86 -19.56 -13.67
N ARG A 229 -6.37 -18.99 -12.58
CA ARG A 229 -7.14 -19.74 -11.58
C ARG A 229 -8.55 -20.10 -12.08
N CYS A 230 -9.17 -19.28 -12.93
CA CYS A 230 -10.44 -19.59 -13.58
C CYS A 230 -10.32 -20.70 -14.63
N THR A 231 -9.27 -20.67 -15.47
CA THR A 231 -9.10 -21.61 -16.59
C THR A 231 -8.34 -22.89 -16.22
N GLU A 232 -7.65 -22.92 -15.07
CA GLU A 232 -6.67 -23.96 -14.69
C GLU A 232 -5.47 -24.08 -15.65
N GLU A 233 -5.30 -23.12 -16.57
CA GLU A 233 -4.20 -23.10 -17.54
C GLU A 233 -2.97 -22.39 -16.98
N VAL A 234 -1.80 -23.03 -17.03
CA VAL A 234 -0.51 -22.44 -16.60
C VAL A 234 -0.01 -21.36 -17.57
N THR A 235 -0.47 -21.40 -18.82
CA THR A 235 -0.23 -20.37 -19.84
C THR A 235 -1.58 -20.04 -20.47
N PRO A 236 -2.27 -18.98 -20.00
CA PRO A 236 -3.66 -18.75 -20.35
C PRO A 236 -3.77 -18.33 -21.82
N GLU A 237 -4.32 -19.21 -22.66
CA GLU A 237 -4.56 -18.89 -24.06
C GLU A 237 -5.63 -17.77 -24.15
N GLY A 238 -5.44 -16.82 -25.06
CA GLY A 238 -6.34 -15.67 -25.22
C GLY A 238 -6.21 -14.53 -24.21
N PHE A 239 -5.68 -14.71 -22.98
CA PHE A 239 -5.56 -13.61 -22.00
C PHE A 239 -4.81 -12.39 -22.55
N GLY A 240 -3.69 -12.62 -23.24
CA GLY A 240 -2.90 -11.55 -23.85
C GLY A 240 -3.66 -10.74 -24.90
N GLU A 241 -4.55 -11.40 -25.65
CA GLU A 241 -5.42 -10.77 -26.65
C GLU A 241 -6.57 -10.01 -25.99
N ALA A 242 -7.28 -10.62 -25.02
CA ALA A 242 -8.36 -9.97 -24.27
C ALA A 242 -7.85 -8.71 -23.54
N TRP A 243 -6.69 -8.80 -22.89
CA TRP A 243 -6.00 -7.65 -22.28
C TRP A 243 -5.70 -6.56 -23.32
N HIS A 244 -5.17 -6.94 -24.49
CA HIS A 244 -4.83 -5.99 -25.54
C HIS A 244 -6.08 -5.29 -26.09
N GLN A 245 -7.11 -6.04 -26.48
CA GLN A 245 -8.39 -5.52 -26.97
C GLN A 245 -9.07 -4.60 -25.95
N THR A 246 -8.93 -4.89 -24.65
CA THR A 246 -9.51 -4.09 -23.57
C THR A 246 -8.73 -2.81 -23.29
N MET A 247 -7.41 -2.91 -23.15
CA MET A 247 -6.58 -1.77 -22.76
C MET A 247 -6.31 -0.79 -23.92
N ALA A 248 -6.42 -1.22 -25.18
CA ALA A 248 -6.27 -0.34 -26.34
C ALA A 248 -7.31 0.81 -26.38
N TRP A 249 -8.45 0.68 -25.70
CA TRP A 249 -9.44 1.77 -25.53
C TRP A 249 -8.93 2.92 -24.64
N PHE A 250 -7.85 2.70 -23.90
CA PHE A 250 -7.22 3.67 -23.01
C PHE A 250 -5.84 4.12 -23.53
N ASP A 251 -5.59 3.99 -24.84
CA ASP A 251 -4.39 4.53 -25.49
C ASP A 251 -4.70 5.82 -26.26
N ASP A 252 -4.41 6.97 -25.65
CA ASP A 252 -4.66 8.29 -26.25
C ASP A 252 -3.37 9.14 -26.33
N GLU A 253 -3.32 10.04 -27.31
CA GLU A 253 -2.21 10.97 -27.49
C GLU A 253 -2.25 12.10 -26.45
N GLY A 254 -1.10 12.41 -25.86
CA GLY A 254 -0.98 13.39 -24.77
C GLY A 254 -1.35 12.84 -23.38
N GLN A 255 -1.80 11.58 -23.27
CA GLN A 255 -2.19 11.00 -22.00
C GLN A 255 -0.98 10.66 -21.12
N THR A 256 -0.88 11.33 -19.96
CA THR A 256 0.21 11.12 -18.97
C THR A 256 -0.24 10.37 -17.72
N GLU A 257 -1.55 10.26 -17.47
CA GLU A 257 -2.15 9.54 -16.34
C GLU A 257 -3.36 8.71 -16.79
N MET A 258 -3.63 7.62 -16.07
CA MET A 258 -4.73 6.69 -16.36
C MET A 258 -5.93 6.96 -15.45
N ASN A 259 -7.16 6.96 -16.01
CA ASN A 259 -8.37 6.97 -15.21
C ASN A 259 -8.63 5.57 -14.63
N TRP A 260 -8.05 5.31 -13.46
CA TRP A 260 -8.04 4.00 -12.85
C TRP A 260 -9.42 3.43 -12.48
N SER A 261 -10.45 4.25 -12.24
CA SER A 261 -11.79 3.70 -11.98
C SER A 261 -12.35 3.02 -13.23
N MET A 262 -12.30 3.70 -14.39
CA MET A 262 -12.76 3.15 -15.67
C MET A 262 -11.89 1.99 -16.15
N VAL A 263 -10.57 2.05 -15.92
CA VAL A 263 -9.66 0.94 -16.27
C VAL A 263 -9.97 -0.30 -15.44
N VAL A 264 -10.17 -0.17 -14.13
CA VAL A 264 -10.50 -1.31 -13.26
C VAL A 264 -11.87 -1.89 -13.61
N ASP A 265 -12.90 -1.05 -13.75
CA ASP A 265 -14.24 -1.47 -14.20
C ASP A 265 -14.18 -2.27 -15.51
N ARG A 266 -13.50 -1.75 -16.54
CA ARG A 266 -13.39 -2.43 -17.83
C ARG A 266 -12.58 -3.73 -17.75
N LEU A 267 -11.55 -3.80 -16.90
CA LEU A 267 -10.79 -5.04 -16.65
C LEU A 267 -11.63 -6.08 -15.90
N CYS A 268 -12.45 -5.69 -14.91
CA CYS A 268 -13.39 -6.57 -14.24
C CYS A 268 -14.46 -7.10 -15.20
N GLY A 269 -14.98 -6.24 -16.09
CA GLY A 269 -15.90 -6.63 -17.16
C GLY A 269 -15.26 -7.64 -18.13
N MET A 270 -14.04 -7.38 -18.62
CA MET A 270 -13.28 -8.32 -19.45
C MET A 270 -13.09 -9.68 -18.75
N LEU A 271 -12.74 -9.69 -17.46
CA LEU A 271 -12.57 -10.93 -16.71
C LEU A 271 -13.90 -11.69 -16.59
N ALA A 272 -15.00 -11.01 -16.27
CA ALA A 272 -16.32 -11.62 -16.17
C ALA A 272 -16.80 -12.19 -17.52
N ASP A 273 -16.68 -11.42 -18.61
CA ASP A 273 -17.09 -11.80 -19.97
C ASP A 273 -16.37 -13.07 -20.47
N HIS A 274 -15.09 -13.23 -20.11
CA HIS A 274 -14.26 -14.35 -20.59
C HIS A 274 -14.18 -15.55 -19.65
N THR A 275 -14.30 -15.36 -18.33
CA THR A 275 -14.22 -16.46 -17.34
C THR A 275 -15.58 -16.96 -16.86
N GLY A 276 -16.66 -16.20 -17.10
CA GLY A 276 -18.00 -16.48 -16.59
C GLY A 276 -18.23 -16.10 -15.12
N VAL A 277 -17.18 -15.72 -14.40
CA VAL A 277 -17.22 -15.32 -12.98
C VAL A 277 -17.99 -14.00 -12.83
N HIS A 278 -18.82 -13.89 -11.78
CA HIS A 278 -19.58 -12.67 -11.53
C HIS A 278 -18.68 -11.43 -11.29
N PHE A 279 -19.05 -10.29 -11.88
CA PHE A 279 -18.27 -9.04 -11.85
C PHE A 279 -17.76 -8.65 -10.45
N ASN A 280 -18.62 -8.68 -9.43
CA ASN A 280 -18.25 -8.29 -8.06
C ASN A 280 -17.18 -9.22 -7.46
N VAL A 281 -17.15 -10.50 -7.86
CA VAL A 281 -16.13 -11.48 -7.42
C VAL A 281 -14.80 -11.18 -8.11
N CYS A 282 -14.84 -10.84 -9.40
CA CYS A 282 -13.68 -10.34 -10.13
C CYS A 282 -13.10 -9.07 -9.48
N GLU A 283 -13.95 -8.08 -9.15
CA GLU A 283 -13.54 -6.82 -8.52
C GLU A 283 -12.90 -7.04 -7.14
N LEU A 284 -13.57 -7.80 -6.25
CA LEU A 284 -13.06 -8.10 -4.91
C LEU A 284 -11.73 -8.87 -4.96
N THR A 285 -11.64 -9.88 -5.81
CA THR A 285 -10.43 -10.70 -5.96
C THR A 285 -9.28 -9.87 -6.55
N LEU A 286 -9.56 -8.99 -7.51
CA LEU A 286 -8.57 -8.10 -8.11
C LEU A 286 -8.01 -7.10 -7.08
N ASP A 287 -8.86 -6.48 -6.25
CA ASP A 287 -8.40 -5.59 -5.17
C ASP A 287 -7.60 -6.34 -4.10
N ASN A 288 -8.05 -7.53 -3.69
CA ASN A 288 -7.30 -8.39 -2.76
C ASN A 288 -5.88 -8.68 -3.29
N ILE A 289 -5.75 -9.18 -4.53
CA ILE A 289 -4.44 -9.51 -5.12
C ILE A 289 -3.53 -8.26 -5.17
N VAL A 290 -4.04 -7.11 -5.61
CA VAL A 290 -3.26 -5.87 -5.73
C VAL A 290 -2.87 -5.33 -4.36
N THR A 291 -3.80 -5.29 -3.41
CA THR A 291 -3.58 -4.81 -2.04
C THR A 291 -2.61 -5.70 -1.27
N TYR A 292 -2.72 -7.02 -1.37
CA TYR A 292 -1.89 -7.96 -0.63
C TYR A 292 -0.46 -8.02 -1.21
N ARG A 293 -0.31 -8.02 -2.54
CA ARG A 293 1.00 -7.86 -3.19
C ARG A 293 1.70 -6.56 -2.81
N LYS A 294 0.94 -5.45 -2.70
CA LYS A 294 1.48 -4.15 -2.23
C LYS A 294 1.97 -4.22 -0.77
N ARG A 295 1.34 -5.03 0.08
CA ARG A 295 1.74 -5.32 1.47
C ARG A 295 2.80 -6.40 1.61
N ARG A 296 3.14 -7.12 0.52
CA ARG A 296 4.00 -8.33 0.47
C ARG A 296 3.46 -9.49 1.31
N TRP A 297 2.14 -9.61 1.38
CA TRP A 297 1.48 -10.76 1.97
C TRP A 297 1.42 -11.92 0.97
N ASP A 298 1.47 -13.15 1.47
CA ASP A 298 1.25 -14.33 0.65
C ASP A 298 -0.25 -14.44 0.28
N LEU A 299 -0.53 -14.76 -0.98
CA LEU A 299 -1.89 -14.72 -1.53
C LEU A 299 -2.76 -15.90 -1.08
N GLU A 300 -2.16 -17.08 -0.85
CA GLU A 300 -2.90 -18.26 -0.40
C GLU A 300 -3.11 -18.21 1.12
N GLU A 301 -2.06 -17.84 1.88
CA GLU A 301 -2.15 -17.68 3.35
C GLU A 301 -3.22 -16.65 3.75
N HIS A 302 -3.35 -15.58 2.98
CA HIS A 302 -4.32 -14.50 3.23
C HIS A 302 -5.62 -14.68 2.45
N GLN A 303 -5.89 -15.87 1.88
CA GLN A 303 -7.17 -16.23 1.27
C GLN A 303 -7.62 -15.29 0.14
N ALA A 304 -6.67 -14.71 -0.62
CA ALA A 304 -6.95 -13.68 -1.63
C ALA A 304 -7.94 -14.14 -2.72
N PHE A 305 -7.98 -15.44 -2.97
CA PHE A 305 -8.82 -16.11 -3.97
C PHE A 305 -10.07 -16.79 -3.39
N GLU A 306 -10.34 -16.77 -2.08
CA GLU A 306 -11.42 -17.56 -1.48
C GLU A 306 -12.79 -17.27 -2.09
N ALA A 307 -13.12 -15.99 -2.31
CA ALA A 307 -14.36 -15.59 -2.98
C ALA A 307 -14.47 -16.10 -4.43
N LEU A 308 -13.34 -16.15 -5.14
CA LEU A 308 -13.25 -16.69 -6.50
C LEU A 308 -13.40 -18.22 -6.49
N ASP A 309 -12.74 -18.91 -5.57
CA ASP A 309 -12.77 -20.37 -5.46
C ASP A 309 -14.19 -20.86 -5.09
N VAL A 310 -14.90 -20.13 -4.24
CA VAL A 310 -16.32 -20.39 -3.91
C VAL A 310 -17.23 -20.20 -5.13
N GLU A 311 -17.04 -19.14 -5.91
CA GLU A 311 -17.80 -18.90 -7.16
C GLU A 311 -17.51 -19.97 -8.22
N LEU A 312 -16.23 -20.31 -8.44
CA LEU A 312 -15.80 -21.37 -9.36
C LEU A 312 -16.35 -22.74 -8.94
N GLN A 313 -16.43 -23.03 -7.64
CA GLN A 313 -17.04 -24.25 -7.13
C GLN A 313 -18.56 -24.28 -7.39
N GLN A 314 -19.27 -23.16 -7.22
CA GLN A 314 -20.71 -23.05 -7.56
C GLN A 314 -20.97 -23.17 -9.07
N MET A 315 -20.07 -22.64 -9.92
CA MET A 315 -20.17 -22.82 -11.38
C MET A 315 -19.90 -24.26 -11.83
N ARG A 316 -19.11 -25.03 -11.07
CA ARG A 316 -18.84 -26.46 -11.32
C ARG A 316 -19.96 -27.37 -10.80
N ASP A 317 -20.54 -27.02 -9.67
CA ASP A 317 -21.61 -27.77 -9.01
C ASP A 317 -22.72 -26.82 -8.53
N PRO A 318 -23.80 -26.63 -9.32
CA PRO A 318 -24.87 -25.68 -8.98
C PRO A 318 -25.78 -26.18 -7.83
N ASP A 319 -25.67 -27.44 -7.43
CA ASP A 319 -26.35 -27.99 -6.25
C ASP A 319 -25.47 -27.87 -4.98
N ALA A 320 -24.22 -27.39 -5.10
CA ALA A 320 -23.35 -27.11 -3.95
C ALA A 320 -23.91 -25.95 -3.12
N GLN A 321 -24.36 -26.28 -1.92
CA GLN A 321 -24.95 -25.32 -0.99
C GLN A 321 -23.94 -24.19 -0.68
N PRO A 322 -24.31 -22.90 -0.81
CA PRO A 322 -23.38 -21.80 -0.53
C PRO A 322 -22.90 -21.86 0.93
N PRO A 323 -21.65 -21.46 1.22
CA PRO A 323 -21.16 -21.36 2.59
C PRO A 323 -22.13 -20.49 3.41
N SER A 324 -22.70 -21.08 4.46
CA SER A 324 -23.69 -20.37 5.29
C SER A 324 -22.98 -19.23 6.03
N LEU A 325 -23.19 -18.00 5.55
CA LEU A 325 -22.69 -16.75 6.17
C LEU A 325 -23.22 -16.53 7.60
N TYR A 326 -24.20 -17.33 8.01
CA TYR A 326 -24.67 -17.45 9.39
C TYR A 326 -24.39 -18.86 9.91
N PRO A 327 -24.05 -19.04 11.20
CA PRO A 327 -24.15 -20.37 11.81
C PRO A 327 -25.59 -20.88 11.64
N PRO A 328 -25.81 -22.16 11.29
CA PRO A 328 -27.17 -22.68 11.14
C PRO A 328 -27.92 -22.50 12.46
N LEU A 329 -29.14 -21.95 12.37
CA LEU A 329 -30.03 -21.83 13.52
C LEU A 329 -30.21 -23.22 14.13
N PRO A 330 -30.10 -23.37 15.47
CA PRO A 330 -30.37 -24.65 16.11
C PRO A 330 -31.79 -25.07 15.76
N GLU A 331 -31.95 -26.27 15.18
CA GLU A 331 -33.27 -26.73 14.74
C GLU A 331 -34.27 -26.68 15.88
N PRO A 332 -35.53 -26.27 15.62
CA PRO A 332 -36.55 -26.20 16.65
C PRO A 332 -36.72 -27.59 17.27
N ALA A 333 -36.51 -27.68 18.58
CA ALA A 333 -36.63 -28.92 19.33
C ALA A 333 -38.06 -29.48 19.22
N THR A 334 -38.28 -30.36 18.25
CA THR A 334 -39.54 -31.05 18.05
C THR A 334 -39.75 -32.00 19.24
N GLY A 335 -40.67 -31.63 20.12
CA GLY A 335 -40.97 -32.39 21.33
C GLY A 335 -41.43 -33.80 21.01
N GLY A 336 -40.58 -34.79 21.25
CA GLY A 336 -40.88 -36.22 21.16
C GLY A 336 -40.57 -36.91 22.49
N ALA A 337 -41.58 -37.02 23.36
CA ALA A 337 -41.47 -37.80 24.59
C ALA A 337 -41.30 -39.32 24.28
N PRO A 338 -40.69 -40.10 25.20
CA PRO A 338 -40.05 -41.36 24.82
C PRO A 338 -41.05 -42.51 24.57
N VAL A 339 -40.87 -43.22 23.45
CA VAL A 339 -41.60 -44.45 23.15
C VAL A 339 -40.69 -45.66 23.38
N ALA A 340 -41.18 -46.62 24.16
CA ALA A 340 -40.45 -47.79 24.61
C ALA A 340 -40.12 -48.80 23.49
N LYS A 341 -38.98 -49.49 23.62
CA LYS A 341 -38.62 -50.69 22.83
C LYS A 341 -38.76 -51.95 23.67
N VAL A 342 -39.59 -52.91 23.21
CA VAL A 342 -39.75 -54.27 23.74
C VAL A 342 -40.30 -55.16 22.58
N PRO A 343 -40.01 -56.48 22.47
CA PRO A 343 -38.70 -57.14 22.41
C PRO A 343 -38.64 -58.24 21.29
N ALA A 344 -37.82 -59.29 21.50
CA ALA A 344 -37.62 -60.55 20.74
C ALA A 344 -36.56 -60.49 19.61
N SER A 345 -35.67 -61.47 19.37
CA SER A 345 -35.46 -62.83 19.95
C SER A 345 -34.08 -63.38 19.48
N ASP A 346 -33.35 -64.30 20.15
CA ASP A 346 -33.51 -64.91 21.49
C ASP A 346 -32.12 -65.19 22.21
N PRO A 347 -31.54 -66.41 22.47
CA PRO A 347 -30.76 -66.59 23.71
C PRO A 347 -29.30 -67.08 23.59
N GLY A 348 -28.47 -66.85 24.63
CA GLY A 348 -27.07 -67.34 24.62
C GLY A 348 -26.17 -67.14 25.85
N ARG A 349 -26.60 -67.56 27.05
CA ARG A 349 -25.74 -67.99 28.19
C ARG A 349 -25.01 -66.92 29.06
N GLU A 350 -25.68 -66.66 30.19
CA GLU A 350 -25.30 -66.28 31.57
C GLU A 350 -23.84 -66.05 32.07
N PRO A 351 -23.66 -65.31 33.20
CA PRO A 351 -22.48 -64.49 33.49
C PRO A 351 -21.65 -64.93 34.72
N GLN A 352 -20.45 -64.36 34.89
CA GLN A 352 -19.77 -64.31 36.19
C GLN A 352 -19.03 -62.98 36.45
N SER A 353 -19.48 -62.31 37.52
CA SER A 353 -18.71 -61.69 38.61
C SER A 353 -17.59 -60.65 38.36
N GLN A 354 -17.77 -59.52 39.02
CA GLN A 354 -16.80 -58.45 39.36
C GLN A 354 -15.61 -58.97 40.22
N PRO A 355 -14.60 -58.14 40.61
CA PRO A 355 -14.23 -56.77 40.18
C PRO A 355 -12.73 -56.63 39.78
N GLN A 356 -12.31 -55.45 39.30
CA GLN A 356 -10.88 -55.04 39.36
C GLN A 356 -10.72 -53.59 39.87
N PRO A 357 -9.75 -53.33 40.77
CA PRO A 357 -9.27 -51.99 41.08
C PRO A 357 -8.15 -51.57 40.09
N ALA A 358 -7.85 -50.27 40.06
CA ALA A 358 -6.67 -49.70 39.40
C ALA A 358 -5.41 -49.83 40.28
N PRO A 359 -4.21 -49.32 39.89
CA PRO A 359 -3.64 -49.07 38.56
C PRO A 359 -2.24 -49.74 38.38
N GLN A 360 -1.62 -49.70 37.19
CA GLN A 360 -0.17 -49.42 37.02
C GLN A 360 0.30 -49.28 35.55
N ALA A 361 1.52 -48.75 35.40
CA ALA A 361 2.13 -48.14 34.21
C ALA A 361 2.77 -49.11 33.18
N GLU A 362 3.43 -48.51 32.17
CA GLU A 362 4.37 -49.08 31.18
C GLU A 362 3.76 -49.96 30.06
N GLN A 363 4.01 -49.75 28.75
CA GLN A 363 5.24 -49.36 28.05
C GLN A 363 4.95 -48.83 26.62
N LEU A 364 5.88 -48.04 26.06
CA LEU A 364 5.95 -47.66 24.64
C LEU A 364 6.58 -48.78 23.78
N PRO A 365 6.25 -48.86 22.48
CA PRO A 365 7.16 -49.35 21.45
C PRO A 365 7.57 -48.25 20.46
N SER A 366 8.89 -48.11 20.26
CA SER A 366 9.54 -47.09 19.42
C SER A 366 9.68 -47.51 17.93
N PRO A 367 10.08 -46.62 17.00
CA PRO A 367 9.76 -46.74 15.57
C PRO A 367 10.87 -47.32 14.67
N ARG A 368 10.56 -47.51 13.38
CA ARG A 368 11.52 -47.70 12.27
C ARG A 368 11.58 -46.42 11.43
N THR A 369 12.57 -45.55 11.65
CA THR A 369 13.85 -45.48 10.91
C THR A 369 13.75 -45.05 9.44
N LEU A 370 13.97 -43.75 9.21
CA LEU A 370 14.67 -43.23 8.03
C LEU A 370 16.04 -42.71 8.49
N SER A 371 17.05 -42.82 7.64
CA SER A 371 18.46 -42.62 8.02
C SER A 371 18.82 -41.17 8.31
N ARG A 372 19.67 -40.96 9.32
CA ARG A 372 20.32 -39.69 9.64
C ARG A 372 21.55 -39.47 8.76
N ASP A 373 21.69 -38.27 8.19
CA ASP A 373 23.01 -37.70 7.99
C ASP A 373 23.61 -37.23 9.33
N ALA A 374 24.93 -37.16 9.42
CA ALA A 374 25.62 -36.73 10.63
C ALA A 374 25.62 -35.19 10.74
N PRO A 375 25.31 -34.61 11.91
CA PRO A 375 25.32 -33.16 12.09
C PRO A 375 26.73 -32.61 11.90
N THR A 376 26.81 -31.42 11.29
CA THR A 376 28.06 -30.71 11.01
C THR A 376 28.70 -30.20 12.30
N ASP A 377 29.97 -29.80 12.23
CA ASP A 377 30.69 -29.37 13.44
C ASP A 377 30.19 -28.02 13.99
N ASP A 378 29.54 -27.17 13.17
CA ASP A 378 28.83 -25.96 13.64
C ASP A 378 27.61 -26.32 14.51
N GLU A 379 26.74 -27.23 14.06
CA GLU A 379 25.55 -27.64 14.84
C GLU A 379 25.93 -28.28 16.19
N ARG A 380 27.10 -28.93 16.25
CA ARG A 380 27.68 -29.44 17.50
C ARG A 380 28.25 -28.33 18.39
N ALA A 381 28.86 -27.30 17.81
CA ALA A 381 29.34 -26.14 18.55
C ALA A 381 28.17 -25.36 19.17
N GLU A 382 27.13 -25.04 18.38
CA GLU A 382 25.91 -24.38 18.86
C GLU A 382 25.20 -25.22 19.94
N SER A 383 25.08 -26.54 19.74
CA SER A 383 24.51 -27.45 20.74
C SER A 383 25.30 -27.46 22.05
N ALA A 384 26.63 -27.38 22.00
CA ALA A 384 27.48 -27.32 23.19
C ALA A 384 27.43 -25.96 23.89
N GLU A 385 27.28 -24.87 23.14
CA GLU A 385 27.13 -23.51 23.67
C GLU A 385 25.77 -23.31 24.34
N LEU A 386 24.69 -23.80 23.74
CA LEU A 386 23.34 -23.84 24.34
C LEU A 386 23.31 -24.67 25.64
N LEU A 387 24.09 -25.74 25.73
CA LEU A 387 24.18 -26.57 26.93
C LEU A 387 24.91 -25.84 28.05
N ARG A 388 26.04 -25.18 27.73
CA ARG A 388 26.75 -24.28 28.68
C ARG A 388 25.86 -23.15 29.19
N LEU A 389 25.13 -22.47 28.31
CA LEU A 389 24.21 -21.39 28.69
C LEU A 389 23.13 -21.88 29.67
N ARG A 390 22.55 -23.07 29.44
CA ARG A 390 21.59 -23.68 30.36
C ARG A 390 22.20 -24.05 31.71
N GLU A 391 23.42 -24.58 31.74
CA GLU A 391 24.15 -24.85 32.99
C GLU A 391 24.44 -23.56 33.78
N GLN A 392 24.76 -22.46 33.07
CA GLN A 392 25.03 -21.16 33.65
C GLN A 392 23.76 -20.53 34.28
N VAL A 393 22.62 -20.60 33.59
CA VAL A 393 21.31 -20.17 34.15
C VAL A 393 20.95 -20.99 35.39
N ALA A 394 21.08 -22.31 35.33
CA ALA A 394 20.80 -23.19 36.47
C ALA A 394 21.77 -23.00 37.65
N ALA A 395 22.96 -22.44 37.44
CA ALA A 395 23.87 -22.05 38.53
C ALA A 395 23.39 -20.76 39.22
N LEU A 396 23.05 -19.73 38.45
CA LEU A 396 22.56 -18.44 38.95
C LEU A 396 21.22 -18.57 39.70
N GLU A 397 20.33 -19.47 39.25
CA GLU A 397 19.07 -19.75 39.96
C GLU A 397 19.29 -20.35 41.35
N ARG A 398 20.30 -21.23 41.51
CA ARG A 398 20.67 -21.80 42.83
C ARG A 398 21.31 -20.76 43.74
N GLU A 399 22.16 -19.88 43.20
CA GLU A 399 22.77 -18.78 43.95
C GLU A 399 21.69 -17.80 44.45
N LYS A 400 20.71 -17.46 43.60
CA LYS A 400 19.54 -16.65 43.98
C LYS A 400 18.71 -17.30 45.09
N GLN A 401 18.51 -18.62 45.05
CA GLN A 401 17.82 -19.35 46.12
C GLN A 401 18.60 -19.31 47.45
N GLN A 402 19.91 -19.56 47.43
CA GLN A 402 20.75 -19.50 48.64
C GLN A 402 20.80 -18.11 49.29
N LEU A 403 20.77 -17.05 48.49
CA LEU A 403 20.68 -15.66 48.98
C LEU A 403 19.31 -15.34 49.59
N SER A 404 18.24 -16.03 49.17
CA SER A 404 16.88 -15.80 49.69
C SER A 404 16.57 -16.48 51.03
N GLU A 405 17.34 -17.50 51.43
CA GLU A 405 17.08 -18.29 52.65
C GLU A 405 17.82 -17.79 53.91
N SER A 406 18.58 -16.69 53.83
CA SER A 406 19.36 -16.16 54.96
C SER A 406 18.58 -15.10 55.78
N PRO A 407 18.13 -15.38 57.01
CA PRO A 407 17.42 -14.39 57.83
C PRO A 407 18.40 -13.46 58.55
N SER A 408 18.16 -12.14 58.49
CA SER A 408 18.92 -11.12 59.23
C SER A 408 18.02 -10.32 60.20
N PRO A 409 18.54 -9.84 61.34
CA PRO A 409 17.73 -9.44 62.50
C PRO A 409 17.23 -7.99 62.45
N SER A 410 16.16 -7.74 63.19
CA SER A 410 15.50 -6.44 63.34
C SER A 410 15.83 -5.73 64.66
N VAL A 411 16.24 -4.45 64.62
CA VAL A 411 15.80 -3.33 65.51
C VAL A 411 16.15 -1.96 64.81
N PRO A 412 15.89 -0.73 65.33
CA PRO A 412 14.94 0.16 64.64
C PRO A 412 15.46 1.56 64.19
N VAL A 413 14.67 2.15 63.27
CA VAL A 413 14.37 3.59 63.05
C VAL A 413 15.29 4.65 63.68
N PHE A 414 15.93 5.47 62.82
CA PHE A 414 16.01 6.93 63.00
C PHE A 414 16.02 7.64 61.64
N SER A 415 15.54 8.88 61.60
CA SER A 415 15.30 9.68 60.39
C SER A 415 16.47 10.59 60.01
N GLU A 416 16.78 10.73 58.70
CA GLU A 416 16.75 12.01 57.94
C GLU A 416 17.41 11.91 56.55
N SER A 417 16.73 12.50 55.55
CA SER A 417 17.21 13.32 54.42
C SER A 417 18.39 12.92 53.47
N ALA A 418 18.08 13.09 52.17
CA ALA A 418 18.94 13.51 51.04
C ALA A 418 19.49 12.44 50.04
N SER A 419 18.97 12.55 48.80
CA SER A 419 19.56 12.29 47.46
C SER A 419 20.73 11.30 47.26
N GLU A 420 20.55 10.29 46.40
CA GLU A 420 21.00 10.31 44.98
C GLU A 420 20.49 9.05 44.22
N ALA A 421 20.77 8.95 42.92
CA ALA A 421 20.02 8.09 41.98
C ALA A 421 20.66 6.71 41.66
N GLY A 422 19.81 5.72 41.40
CA GLY A 422 20.15 4.40 40.83
C GLY A 422 18.90 3.50 40.78
N PRO A 423 18.61 2.77 39.68
CA PRO A 423 17.29 2.13 39.51
C PRO A 423 17.19 0.74 40.17
N GLU A 424 16.16 0.55 40.99
CA GLU A 424 15.68 -0.79 41.39
C GLU A 424 14.64 -1.32 40.38
N PRO A 425 14.52 -2.65 40.22
CA PRO A 425 13.48 -3.25 39.39
C PRO A 425 12.09 -3.04 40.02
N MET A 426 11.11 -2.66 39.20
CA MET A 426 9.76 -2.32 39.65
C MET A 426 9.08 -3.50 40.38
N VAL A 427 8.90 -3.34 41.68
CA VAL A 427 7.79 -3.95 42.40
C VAL A 427 6.49 -3.43 41.77
N ALA A 428 5.51 -4.31 41.53
CA ALA A 428 4.20 -3.88 41.04
C ALA A 428 3.63 -2.81 41.98
N PRO A 429 3.12 -1.67 41.50
CA PRO A 429 2.54 -0.67 42.37
C PRO A 429 1.43 -1.29 43.20
N ALA A 430 1.57 -1.20 44.53
CA ALA A 430 0.41 -1.36 45.39
C ALA A 430 -0.60 -0.28 45.01
N GLU A 431 -1.88 -0.59 45.18
CA GLU A 431 -3.00 0.28 44.84
C GLU A 431 -2.86 1.64 45.57
N GLU A 432 -2.35 2.66 44.87
CA GLU A 432 -2.52 4.04 45.33
C GLU A 432 -3.99 4.39 45.17
N GLU A 433 -4.72 4.35 46.28
CA GLU A 433 -6.06 4.94 46.41
C GLU A 433 -5.96 6.44 46.11
N GLY A 434 -6.07 6.79 44.83
CA GLY A 434 -6.19 8.18 44.39
C GLY A 434 -7.40 8.82 45.05
N ASP A 435 -7.20 9.99 45.65
CA ASP A 435 -8.19 10.75 46.42
C ASP A 435 -9.32 11.27 45.52
N TRP A 436 -10.25 10.38 45.16
CA TRP A 436 -11.49 10.73 44.47
C TRP A 436 -12.46 11.34 45.49
N PRO A 437 -13.11 12.48 45.18
CA PRO A 437 -13.97 13.16 46.14
C PRO A 437 -15.08 12.23 46.65
N GLU A 438 -15.33 12.24 47.96
CA GLU A 438 -16.16 11.27 48.72
C GLU A 438 -17.63 11.11 48.26
N GLY A 439 -18.08 11.80 47.20
CA GLY A 439 -19.36 11.59 46.53
C GLY A 439 -19.29 10.84 45.19
N ALA A 440 -18.10 10.47 44.70
CA ALA A 440 -17.90 9.85 43.38
C ALA A 440 -17.67 8.32 43.42
N ALA A 441 -17.58 7.73 44.62
CA ALA A 441 -17.37 6.30 44.83
C ALA A 441 -18.62 5.47 44.47
N ARG A 442 -18.76 5.15 43.17
CA ARG A 442 -19.74 4.18 42.65
C ARG A 442 -19.66 2.86 43.41
N THR A 443 -20.80 2.25 43.71
CA THR A 443 -20.83 0.95 44.39
C THR A 443 -20.25 -0.14 43.50
N GLU A 444 -19.73 -1.22 44.10
CA GLU A 444 -19.15 -2.33 43.33
C GLU A 444 -20.16 -2.99 42.38
N ALA A 445 -21.45 -3.00 42.77
CA ALA A 445 -22.54 -3.43 41.91
C ALA A 445 -22.75 -2.52 40.69
N GLU A 446 -22.66 -1.19 40.85
CA GLU A 446 -22.73 -0.23 39.73
C GLU A 446 -21.54 -0.36 38.78
N ARG A 447 -20.33 -0.60 39.32
CA ARG A 447 -19.12 -0.83 38.52
C ARG A 447 -19.25 -2.10 37.68
N ALA A 448 -19.69 -3.20 38.29
CA ALA A 448 -19.93 -4.47 37.62
C ALA A 448 -21.00 -4.36 36.52
N ALA A 449 -22.15 -3.73 36.82
CA ALA A 449 -23.23 -3.52 35.85
C ALA A 449 -22.80 -2.64 34.67
N ARG A 450 -21.91 -1.65 34.90
CA ARG A 450 -21.34 -0.80 33.85
C ARG A 450 -20.35 -1.54 32.97
N LEU A 451 -19.47 -2.35 33.58
CA LEU A 451 -18.52 -3.20 32.85
C LEU A 451 -19.24 -4.24 31.98
N GLU A 452 -20.30 -4.87 32.51
CA GLU A 452 -21.18 -5.76 31.75
C GLU A 452 -21.88 -5.02 30.60
N GLY A 453 -22.56 -3.90 30.88
CA GLY A 453 -23.31 -3.13 29.89
C GLY A 453 -22.47 -2.46 28.78
N LEU A 454 -21.15 -2.29 29.00
CA LEU A 454 -20.21 -1.81 27.98
C LEU A 454 -19.49 -2.94 27.22
N THR A 455 -19.57 -4.19 27.69
CA THR A 455 -18.92 -5.35 27.04
C THR A 455 -19.85 -5.99 26.02
N GLN A 456 -19.80 -5.53 24.76
CA GLN A 456 -20.59 -6.11 23.66
C GLN A 456 -20.09 -7.50 23.24
N SER A 457 -18.76 -7.68 23.21
CA SER A 457 -18.10 -8.97 22.98
C SER A 457 -16.78 -8.99 23.77
N ARG A 458 -16.44 -10.13 24.37
CA ARG A 458 -15.19 -10.27 25.14
C ARG A 458 -14.01 -10.43 24.19
N TRP A 459 -13.03 -9.55 24.31
CA TRP A 459 -11.72 -9.69 23.66
C TRP A 459 -10.68 -10.11 24.70
N GLU A 460 -10.13 -11.32 24.55
CA GLU A 460 -9.11 -11.83 25.46
C GLU A 460 -7.70 -11.41 25.00
N GLU A 461 -7.16 -10.35 25.58
CA GLU A 461 -5.75 -9.99 25.41
C GLU A 461 -4.84 -10.92 26.22
N THR A 462 -3.91 -11.60 25.54
CA THR A 462 -2.97 -12.53 26.18
C THR A 462 -2.11 -11.82 27.25
N PRO A 463 -1.80 -12.46 28.39
CA PRO A 463 -1.06 -11.82 29.48
C PRO A 463 0.29 -11.20 29.06
N GLY A 464 1.00 -11.84 28.14
CA GLY A 464 2.27 -11.31 27.61
C GLY A 464 2.10 -10.03 26.78
N LYS A 465 1.04 -9.93 25.97
CA LYS A 465 0.74 -8.73 25.18
C LYS A 465 0.29 -7.57 26.07
N ARG A 466 -0.56 -7.86 27.06
CA ARG A 466 -0.98 -6.92 28.12
C ARG A 466 0.25 -6.38 28.86
N GLY A 467 1.12 -7.25 29.34
CA GLY A 467 2.37 -6.88 30.04
C GLY A 467 3.32 -6.03 29.20
N TYR A 468 3.50 -6.38 27.91
CA TYR A 468 4.34 -5.59 27.00
C TYR A 468 3.79 -4.16 26.77
N ARG A 469 2.46 -4.00 26.63
CA ARG A 469 1.83 -2.68 26.51
C ARG A 469 2.06 -1.82 27.75
N HIS A 470 1.88 -2.37 28.95
CA HIS A 470 2.14 -1.66 30.21
C HIS A 470 3.62 -1.29 30.37
N HIS A 471 4.54 -2.19 30.02
CA HIS A 471 5.99 -1.91 30.02
C HIS A 471 6.35 -0.73 29.10
N LEU A 472 5.90 -0.77 27.85
CA LEU A 472 6.18 0.28 26.86
C LEU A 472 5.60 1.64 27.29
N ALA A 473 4.42 1.66 27.90
CA ALA A 473 3.83 2.88 28.45
C ALA A 473 4.65 3.44 29.63
N SER A 474 5.12 2.56 30.52
CA SER A 474 6.01 2.92 31.63
C SER A 474 7.35 3.50 31.16
N GLU A 475 7.97 2.94 30.11
CA GLU A 475 9.19 3.49 29.51
C GLU A 475 8.98 4.89 28.89
N LEU A 476 7.78 5.16 28.38
CA LEU A 476 7.38 6.46 27.84
C LEU A 476 6.89 7.45 28.91
N GLY A 477 6.79 7.03 30.18
CA GLY A 477 6.25 7.85 31.27
C GLY A 477 4.75 8.16 31.15
N VAL A 478 4.00 7.35 30.39
CA VAL A 478 2.56 7.52 30.16
C VAL A 478 1.80 6.43 30.93
N PRO A 479 0.73 6.77 31.68
CA PRO A 479 -0.06 5.76 32.35
C PRO A 479 -0.80 4.87 31.33
N SER A 480 -0.76 3.56 31.55
CA SER A 480 -1.50 2.56 30.77
C SER A 480 -2.58 1.95 31.64
N PHE A 481 -3.78 1.81 31.07
CA PHE A 481 -4.94 1.26 31.74
C PHE A 481 -5.48 0.05 30.94
N ASP A 482 -6.12 -0.88 31.63
CA ASP A 482 -6.87 -1.97 31.01
C ASP A 482 -8.34 -1.59 30.82
N PHE A 483 -9.06 -2.31 29.94
CA PHE A 483 -10.48 -2.02 29.66
C PHE A 483 -11.33 -2.08 30.94
N GLU A 484 -11.05 -3.06 31.79
CA GLU A 484 -11.69 -3.30 33.07
C GLU A 484 -11.50 -2.13 34.06
N GLN A 485 -10.43 -1.33 33.89
CA GLN A 485 -10.13 -0.14 34.70
C GLN A 485 -10.77 1.13 34.12
N LEU A 486 -10.93 1.22 32.79
CA LEU A 486 -11.54 2.37 32.11
C LEU A 486 -13.07 2.29 32.02
N ALA A 487 -13.65 1.09 31.83
CA ALA A 487 -15.10 0.87 31.75
C ALA A 487 -15.91 1.40 32.96
N PRO A 488 -15.46 1.32 34.24
CA PRO A 488 -16.18 1.90 35.37
C PRO A 488 -16.04 3.43 35.47
N LEU A 489 -15.12 4.05 34.73
CA LEU A 489 -14.96 5.51 34.67
C LEU A 489 -15.98 6.12 33.70
N ALA A 490 -16.41 7.35 34.00
CA ALA A 490 -17.19 8.13 33.03
C ALA A 490 -16.23 8.84 32.06
N ALA A 491 -16.68 9.08 30.83
CA ALA A 491 -16.05 10.03 29.91
C ALA A 491 -16.96 11.26 29.79
N PRO A 492 -17.07 12.11 30.84
CA PRO A 492 -18.05 13.18 30.89
C PRO A 492 -17.66 14.29 29.90
N VAL A 493 -18.51 14.54 28.91
CA VAL A 493 -18.34 15.67 28.00
C VAL A 493 -19.26 16.80 28.43
N LEU A 494 -18.67 17.80 29.07
CA LEU A 494 -19.31 19.07 29.35
C LEU A 494 -19.25 19.95 28.10
N SER A 495 -20.41 20.36 27.60
CA SER A 495 -20.52 21.15 26.38
C SER A 495 -21.65 22.17 26.50
N GLY A 496 -21.30 23.43 26.76
CA GLY A 496 -22.22 24.57 26.75
C GLY A 496 -23.15 24.68 27.97
N GLU A 497 -23.66 25.89 28.18
CA GLU A 497 -24.29 26.32 29.44
C GLU A 497 -25.77 25.94 29.60
N THR A 498 -26.42 25.34 28.59
CA THR A 498 -27.89 25.22 28.50
C THR A 498 -28.44 23.79 28.38
N THR A 499 -27.62 22.76 28.54
CA THR A 499 -28.10 21.35 28.64
C THR A 499 -27.32 20.53 29.64
N PRO A 500 -27.92 19.46 30.21
CA PRO A 500 -27.21 18.55 31.12
C PRO A 500 -26.01 17.90 30.41
N PRO A 501 -24.89 17.68 31.11
CA PRO A 501 -23.69 17.08 30.55
C PRO A 501 -23.95 15.61 30.15
N ILE A 502 -23.31 15.16 29.07
CA ILE A 502 -23.31 13.74 28.71
C ILE A 502 -22.26 13.06 29.57
N ALA A 503 -22.70 12.34 30.61
CA ALA A 503 -21.82 11.54 31.47
C ALA A 503 -21.28 10.29 30.76
N ASP A 504 -22.04 9.73 29.82
CA ASP A 504 -21.68 8.57 29.01
C ASP A 504 -22.48 8.57 27.69
N VAL A 505 -21.88 8.15 26.58
CA VAL A 505 -22.58 8.02 25.30
C VAL A 505 -23.38 6.71 25.26
N TRP A 506 -22.84 5.63 25.81
CA TRP A 506 -23.29 4.24 25.60
C TRP A 506 -24.06 3.66 26.77
N PHE A 507 -23.60 3.92 28.00
CA PHE A 507 -24.25 3.44 29.23
C PHE A 507 -25.47 4.29 29.58
N ILE A 508 -26.58 3.64 29.92
CA ILE A 508 -27.82 4.31 30.37
C ILE A 508 -28.04 3.87 31.81
N GLU A 509 -28.16 4.83 32.72
CA GLU A 509 -28.40 4.53 34.14
C GLU A 509 -29.83 4.02 34.33
N GLY A 510 -30.05 3.08 35.26
CA GLY A 510 -31.34 2.38 35.40
C GLY A 510 -32.55 3.29 35.69
N VAL A 511 -32.32 4.52 36.18
CA VAL A 511 -33.38 5.53 36.39
C VAL A 511 -33.74 6.27 35.09
N GLU A 512 -32.82 6.35 34.13
CA GLU A 512 -33.08 6.89 32.79
C GLU A 512 -33.62 5.82 31.82
N ASP A 513 -33.44 4.53 32.11
CA ASP A 513 -33.81 3.38 31.27
C ASP A 513 -35.30 2.98 31.35
N GLU A 514 -36.20 3.96 31.56
CA GLU A 514 -37.65 3.79 31.41
C GLU A 514 -38.14 4.41 30.10
N PRO A 515 -39.10 3.80 29.37
CA PRO A 515 -39.59 4.33 28.10
C PRO A 515 -40.05 5.80 28.12
N ARG A 516 -40.61 6.28 29.23
CA ARG A 516 -41.00 7.69 29.40
C ARG A 516 -39.79 8.61 29.59
N SER A 517 -38.84 8.22 30.45
CA SER A 517 -37.59 8.93 30.67
C SER A 517 -36.74 9.01 29.39
N LEU A 518 -36.65 7.91 28.64
CA LEU A 518 -35.98 7.85 27.34
C LEU A 518 -36.59 8.83 26.33
N ARG A 519 -37.93 8.88 26.19
CA ARG A 519 -38.62 9.83 25.29
C ARG A 519 -38.35 11.30 25.66
N ILE A 520 -38.33 11.62 26.95
CA ILE A 520 -38.01 12.98 27.44
C ILE A 520 -36.56 13.33 27.05
N ARG A 521 -35.59 12.45 27.33
CA ARG A 521 -34.18 12.67 26.98
C ARG A 521 -33.93 12.77 25.47
N ILE A 522 -34.62 11.94 24.68
CA ILE A 522 -34.60 12.01 23.21
C ILE A 522 -35.06 13.40 22.76
N ARG A 523 -36.21 13.87 23.27
CA ARG A 523 -36.77 15.19 22.94
C ARG A 523 -35.83 16.35 23.31
N GLU A 524 -35.17 16.27 24.47
CA GLU A 524 -34.14 17.25 24.88
C GLU A 524 -32.97 17.31 23.88
N LEU A 525 -32.41 16.15 23.49
CA LEU A 525 -31.28 16.07 22.55
C LEU A 525 -31.67 16.52 21.13
N VAL A 526 -32.85 16.14 20.65
CA VAL A 526 -33.40 16.59 19.35
C VAL A 526 -33.53 18.11 19.33
N GLN A 527 -34.02 18.73 20.41
CA GLN A 527 -34.10 20.18 20.51
C GLN A 527 -32.72 20.87 20.49
N VAL A 528 -31.66 20.24 21.02
CA VAL A 528 -30.29 20.80 20.88
C VAL A 528 -29.80 20.74 19.42
N ILE A 529 -29.97 19.59 18.77
CA ILE A 529 -29.56 19.41 17.36
C ILE A 529 -30.37 20.35 16.44
N ALA A 530 -31.66 20.54 16.71
CA ALA A 530 -32.51 21.51 16.01
C ALA A 530 -32.07 22.97 16.24
N ARG A 531 -31.72 23.35 17.48
CA ARG A 531 -31.15 24.68 17.79
C ARG A 531 -29.84 24.91 17.05
N TRP A 532 -28.95 23.91 17.03
CA TRP A 532 -27.73 23.97 16.22
C TRP A 532 -28.03 24.05 14.72
N GLY A 533 -29.08 23.37 14.24
CA GLY A 533 -29.57 23.47 12.87
C GLY A 533 -30.24 24.81 12.53
N GLY A 534 -30.46 25.70 13.49
CA GLY A 534 -31.12 26.99 13.28
C GLY A 534 -32.66 26.97 13.29
N PHE A 535 -33.28 25.82 13.61
CA PHE A 535 -34.75 25.66 13.63
C PHE A 535 -35.32 25.23 15.00
N GLY A 536 -34.49 25.17 16.05
CA GLY A 536 -34.93 24.84 17.40
C GLY A 536 -35.89 25.88 17.98
N GLY A 537 -37.03 25.42 18.49
CA GLY A 537 -38.11 26.30 18.97
C GLY A 537 -39.10 26.76 17.89
N SER A 538 -39.00 26.25 16.66
CA SER A 538 -40.04 26.38 15.64
C SER A 538 -40.99 25.18 15.63
N ASP A 539 -42.14 25.31 14.97
CA ASP A 539 -43.13 24.23 14.76
C ASP A 539 -42.61 23.05 13.89
N VAL A 540 -41.31 23.05 13.56
CA VAL A 540 -40.62 21.97 12.85
C VAL A 540 -40.46 20.72 13.73
N VAL A 541 -40.20 20.86 15.03
CA VAL A 541 -40.00 19.72 15.94
C VAL A 541 -41.21 19.55 16.85
N ILE A 542 -42.01 18.51 16.59
CA ILE A 542 -43.21 18.17 17.36
C ILE A 542 -42.82 17.17 18.47
N ALA A 543 -43.44 17.31 19.64
CA ALA A 543 -43.37 16.32 20.70
C ALA A 543 -44.31 15.14 20.39
N ASP A 544 -43.76 13.94 20.27
CA ASP A 544 -44.52 12.70 20.08
C ASP A 544 -44.33 11.81 21.33
N ASP A 545 -45.44 11.40 21.95
CA ASP A 545 -45.44 10.57 23.16
C ASP A 545 -45.63 9.06 22.85
N ASP A 546 -46.01 8.69 21.62
CA ASP A 546 -46.36 7.30 21.22
C ASP A 546 -45.27 6.63 20.36
N GLY A 547 -44.58 7.36 19.47
CA GLY A 547 -43.55 6.85 18.54
C GLY A 547 -42.14 6.75 19.16
N ILE A 548 -41.21 7.63 18.81
CA ILE A 548 -39.84 7.64 19.37
C ILE A 548 -39.51 8.84 20.27
N GLY A 549 -40.46 9.75 20.51
CA GLY A 549 -40.27 10.93 21.37
C GLY A 549 -40.42 12.27 20.65
N PHE A 550 -40.34 12.27 19.32
CA PHE A 550 -40.45 13.44 18.45
C PHE A 550 -40.94 13.10 17.03
N ASP A 551 -41.57 14.07 16.39
CA ASP A 551 -41.96 14.10 14.98
C ASP A 551 -41.39 15.39 14.33
N LEU A 552 -41.34 15.47 13.00
CA LEU A 552 -40.70 16.51 12.21
C LEU A 552 -41.62 16.99 11.07
N ASN A 553 -42.03 18.26 11.11
CA ASN A 553 -42.62 18.93 9.95
C ASN A 553 -41.53 19.30 8.92
N PRO A 554 -41.89 19.53 7.64
CA PRO A 554 -40.95 20.03 6.63
C PRO A 554 -40.31 21.37 7.02
N LEU A 555 -39.06 21.59 6.61
CA LEU A 555 -38.40 22.88 6.76
C LEU A 555 -39.00 23.92 5.78
N PRO A 556 -39.05 25.21 6.15
CA PRO A 556 -39.36 26.30 5.21
C PRO A 556 -38.42 26.29 3.99
N GLU A 557 -38.94 26.59 2.79
CA GLU A 557 -38.18 26.54 1.52
C GLU A 557 -36.85 27.32 1.54
N ALA A 558 -36.80 28.42 2.29
CA ALA A 558 -35.63 29.28 2.44
C ALA A 558 -34.60 28.81 3.50
N SER A 559 -34.67 27.57 3.97
CA SER A 559 -33.80 27.07 5.06
C SER A 559 -32.37 26.77 4.60
N ASP A 560 -31.40 27.14 5.44
CA ASP A 560 -29.97 26.92 5.20
C ASP A 560 -29.58 25.45 5.05
N ARG A 561 -28.45 25.19 4.39
CA ARG A 561 -27.92 23.82 4.17
C ARG A 561 -27.65 23.09 5.50
N ARG A 562 -27.18 23.81 6.52
CA ARG A 562 -27.00 23.32 7.89
C ARG A 562 -28.31 22.84 8.53
N ALA A 563 -29.40 23.58 8.31
CA ALA A 563 -30.74 23.17 8.75
C ALA A 563 -31.19 21.87 8.04
N ARG A 564 -31.01 21.79 6.72
CA ARG A 564 -31.36 20.61 5.92
C ARG A 564 -30.58 19.36 6.35
N PHE A 565 -29.27 19.47 6.61
CA PHE A 565 -28.47 18.36 7.13
C PHE A 565 -28.92 17.92 8.53
N ALA A 566 -29.13 18.85 9.46
CA ALA A 566 -29.61 18.52 10.81
C ALA A 566 -31.01 17.89 10.79
N TRP A 567 -31.92 18.38 9.94
CA TRP A 567 -33.24 17.78 9.75
C TRP A 567 -33.16 16.39 9.13
N GLN A 568 -32.38 16.19 8.07
CA GLN A 568 -32.26 14.87 7.41
C GLN A 568 -31.61 13.83 8.34
N ALA A 569 -30.61 14.23 9.12
CA ALA A 569 -30.03 13.39 10.17
C ALA A 569 -31.10 12.95 11.19
N LEU A 570 -31.92 13.88 11.70
CA LEU A 570 -33.00 13.56 12.64
C LEU A 570 -34.12 12.71 12.02
N ALA A 571 -34.52 12.97 10.76
CA ALA A 571 -35.51 12.18 10.04
C ALA A 571 -35.04 10.72 9.82
N SER A 572 -33.77 10.54 9.46
CA SER A 572 -33.18 9.21 9.24
C SER A 572 -33.29 8.28 10.46
N LEU A 573 -33.31 8.83 11.68
CA LEU A 573 -33.49 8.06 12.92
C LEU A 573 -34.86 7.39 13.01
N ARG A 574 -35.88 7.97 12.36
CA ARG A 574 -37.22 7.40 12.23
C ARG A 574 -37.32 6.34 11.12
N GLY A 575 -36.34 6.28 10.22
CA GLY A 575 -36.43 5.54 8.96
C GLY A 575 -37.09 6.33 7.83
N GLU A 576 -37.23 7.65 7.99
CA GLU A 576 -37.79 8.55 6.99
C GLU A 576 -36.67 9.40 6.36
N LEU A 577 -36.76 9.66 5.06
CA LEU A 577 -35.84 10.53 4.33
C LEU A 577 -36.65 11.42 3.40
N ASN A 578 -36.39 12.73 3.38
CA ASN A 578 -36.93 13.60 2.34
C ASN A 578 -35.97 13.60 1.13
N PRO A 579 -36.40 13.22 -0.09
CA PRO A 579 -35.57 13.29 -1.29
C PRO A 579 -35.11 14.71 -1.68
N GLU A 580 -35.79 15.75 -1.18
CA GLU A 580 -35.43 17.15 -1.43
C GLU A 580 -34.25 17.65 -0.58
N TYR A 581 -33.83 16.87 0.42
CA TYR A 581 -32.72 17.21 1.31
C TYR A 581 -31.53 16.24 1.13
N PRO A 582 -30.28 16.66 1.40
CA PRO A 582 -29.11 15.84 1.08
C PRO A 582 -29.06 14.54 1.91
N ALA A 583 -29.24 13.39 1.24
CA ALA A 583 -29.16 12.06 1.84
C ALA A 583 -27.85 11.30 1.52
N ASP A 584 -27.11 11.76 0.50
CA ASP A 584 -25.94 11.08 -0.06
C ASP A 584 -24.69 11.20 0.84
N ALA A 585 -23.52 10.83 0.29
CA ALA A 585 -22.20 10.97 0.94
C ALA A 585 -21.90 12.39 1.49
N THR A 586 -22.65 13.42 1.08
CA THR A 586 -22.54 14.78 1.64
C THR A 586 -23.04 14.89 3.08
N LEU A 587 -24.07 14.12 3.48
CA LEU A 587 -24.55 14.07 4.87
C LEU A 587 -23.50 13.42 5.79
N TRP A 588 -22.96 12.28 5.36
CA TRP A 588 -21.85 11.61 6.06
C TRP A 588 -20.58 12.46 6.07
N GLY A 589 -20.29 13.18 4.98
CA GLY A 589 -19.16 14.10 4.91
C GLY A 589 -19.30 15.31 5.82
N ALA A 590 -20.52 15.78 6.10
CA ALA A 590 -20.78 16.83 7.09
C ALA A 590 -20.65 16.31 8.53
N LEU A 591 -21.06 15.06 8.79
CA LEU A 591 -20.94 14.38 10.09
C LEU A 591 -19.48 14.04 10.44
N LEU A 592 -18.68 13.65 9.44
CA LEU A 592 -17.27 13.26 9.58
C LEU A 592 -16.29 14.43 9.34
N GLY A 593 -16.81 15.62 9.02
CA GLY A 593 -16.00 16.82 8.73
C GLY A 593 -15.13 16.75 7.48
N THR A 594 -15.29 15.72 6.64
CA THR A 594 -14.55 15.51 5.37
C THR A 594 -15.10 16.36 4.23
N HIS A 595 -16.34 16.84 4.33
CA HIS A 595 -16.97 17.72 3.35
C HIS A 595 -16.96 19.17 3.84
N ARG A 596 -15.88 19.90 3.55
CA ARG A 596 -15.75 21.35 3.81
C ARG A 596 -15.79 22.13 2.50
N GLU A 597 -16.85 22.90 2.27
CA GLU A 597 -16.88 23.92 1.23
C GLU A 597 -16.29 25.22 1.77
N GLU A 598 -15.57 25.96 0.92
CA GLU A 598 -14.92 27.21 1.32
C GLU A 598 -15.96 28.23 1.83
N GLY A 599 -15.79 28.68 3.08
CA GLY A 599 -16.59 29.75 3.68
C GLY A 599 -17.88 29.37 4.39
N THR A 600 -18.24 28.07 4.52
CA THR A 600 -19.41 27.68 5.34
C THR A 600 -19.11 26.59 6.39
N GLU A 601 -19.33 26.93 7.66
CA GLU A 601 -19.28 26.00 8.80
C GLU A 601 -20.53 25.10 8.83
N SER A 602 -20.59 24.14 7.91
CA SER A 602 -21.64 23.10 7.85
C SER A 602 -21.23 21.78 8.51
N ALA A 603 -19.97 21.65 8.94
CA ALA A 603 -19.48 20.46 9.63
C ALA A 603 -20.03 20.41 11.06
N TRP A 604 -20.33 19.19 11.54
CA TRP A 604 -20.77 18.98 12.92
C TRP A 604 -19.56 19.15 13.86
N ASP A 605 -19.74 19.87 14.96
CA ASP A 605 -18.75 19.91 16.03
C ASP A 605 -18.87 18.65 16.92
N ASP A 606 -17.80 18.32 17.64
CA ASP A 606 -17.76 17.14 18.52
C ASP A 606 -18.90 17.18 19.56
N ALA A 607 -19.28 18.38 19.99
CA ALA A 607 -20.34 18.65 20.94
C ALA A 607 -21.74 18.20 20.47
N VAL A 608 -22.07 18.43 19.20
CA VAL A 608 -23.35 18.01 18.59
C VAL A 608 -23.26 16.58 18.06
N LEU A 609 -22.10 16.16 17.58
CA LEU A 609 -21.82 14.78 17.17
C LEU A 609 -22.02 13.78 18.32
N LEU A 610 -21.49 14.06 19.52
CA LEU A 610 -21.68 13.24 20.71
C LEU A 610 -23.16 13.18 21.15
N ARG A 611 -23.89 14.29 21.01
CA ARG A 611 -25.35 14.33 21.27
C ARG A 611 -26.13 13.48 20.28
N PHE A 612 -25.72 13.42 19.01
CA PHE A 612 -26.31 12.55 18.01
C PHE A 612 -26.07 11.07 18.31
N PHE A 613 -24.84 10.68 18.67
CA PHE A 613 -24.57 9.29 19.07
C PHE A 613 -25.31 8.90 20.36
N ARG A 614 -25.42 9.79 21.35
CA ARG A 614 -26.24 9.57 22.54
C ARG A 614 -27.72 9.39 22.15
N LEU A 615 -28.25 10.24 21.28
CA LEU A 615 -29.61 10.16 20.75
C LEU A 615 -29.87 8.81 20.04
N VAL A 616 -28.96 8.36 19.17
CA VAL A 616 -29.02 7.04 18.53
C VAL A 616 -29.08 5.92 19.58
N ARG A 617 -28.24 5.97 20.63
CA ARG A 617 -28.23 4.96 21.69
C ARG A 617 -29.56 4.90 22.45
N LEU A 618 -30.13 6.06 22.82
CA LEU A 618 -31.41 6.14 23.53
C LEU A 618 -32.57 5.65 22.66
N ILE A 619 -32.62 6.00 21.37
CA ILE A 619 -33.66 5.52 20.44
C ILE A 619 -33.60 4.00 20.28
N ARG A 620 -32.39 3.43 20.15
CA ARG A 620 -32.22 1.96 20.10
C ARG A 620 -32.74 1.29 21.37
N ARG A 621 -32.40 1.84 22.55
CA ARG A 621 -32.88 1.31 23.83
C ARG A 621 -34.41 1.42 23.96
N LEU A 622 -35.00 2.53 23.53
CA LEU A 622 -36.46 2.70 23.52
C LEU A 622 -37.14 1.66 22.62
N ARG A 623 -36.55 1.34 21.44
CA ARG A 623 -37.06 0.29 20.55
C ARG A 623 -36.97 -1.10 21.18
N GLU A 624 -35.89 -1.43 21.88
CA GLU A 624 -35.76 -2.69 22.65
C GLU A 624 -36.91 -2.84 23.66
N HIS A 625 -37.21 -1.80 24.44
CA HIS A 625 -38.35 -1.80 25.38
C HIS A 625 -39.71 -1.96 24.70
N LEU A 626 -39.93 -1.27 23.57
CA LEU A 626 -41.21 -1.34 22.83
C LEU A 626 -41.43 -2.73 22.20
N GLN A 627 -40.37 -3.36 21.70
CA GLN A 627 -40.42 -4.73 21.17
C GLN A 627 -40.77 -5.73 22.29
N GLY A 628 -40.07 -5.67 23.43
CA GLY A 628 -40.37 -6.52 24.58
C GLY A 628 -41.79 -6.33 25.14
N GLN A 629 -42.37 -5.12 25.04
CA GLN A 629 -43.76 -4.88 25.42
C GLN A 629 -44.77 -5.47 24.43
N GLN A 630 -44.46 -5.52 23.13
CA GLN A 630 -45.31 -6.19 22.13
C GLN A 630 -45.26 -7.72 22.26
N GLU A 631 -44.07 -8.27 22.53
CA GLU A 631 -43.87 -9.70 22.81
C GLU A 631 -44.56 -10.14 24.10
N ALA A 632 -44.62 -9.28 25.14
CA ALA A 632 -45.31 -9.57 26.39
C ALA A 632 -46.85 -9.37 26.34
N GLN A 633 -47.38 -8.80 25.24
CA GLN A 633 -48.82 -8.59 25.01
C GLN A 633 -49.43 -9.57 23.99
N SER A 634 -48.59 -10.37 23.34
CA SER A 634 -48.96 -11.40 22.34
C SER A 634 -49.08 -12.79 22.96
#